data_AF-A0A5B2XIL0-F1
#
_entry.id   AF-A0A5B2XIL0-F1
#
_cell.length_a   1.000
_cell.length_b   1.000
_cell.length_c   1.000
_cell.angle_alpha   90.00
_cell.angle_beta   90.00
_cell.angle_gamma   90.00
#
_symmetry.space_group_name_H-M   'P 1'
#
loop_
_entity.id
_entity.type
_entity.pdbx_description
1 polymer ?
#
loop_
_entity_poly.entity_id
_entity_poly.type
_entity_poly.pdbx_seq_one_letter_code
_entity_poly.pdbx_strand_id
1 'polypeptide(L)'
;MAMVTLILADARFPGGGHVHSGGVEEAAARGLVTGEADLAGFLRGRLRTAGELGAVFAAASAHAAAAGATAGHWRLLDEELDARTPSAAQRAASRAQGRGAVRAGRRAWPSAVLEGLLAAVPRPHHPVVLGALVAGAGGGPSDAALCAGYLAVSGPASAAVRLLGLDPFGANAAVAALDAELRAVVATATAAAALAPADLPAQSSPGLDLLAEAHDRRHREEVRLFAS
;
A
#
# COMPACT_ATOMS: atom_id res chain seq x y z
N MET A 1 -3.45 -10.63 -16.14
CA MET A 1 -3.36 -9.28 -15.56
C MET A 1 -4.48 -8.43 -16.13
N ALA A 2 -5.41 -7.97 -15.30
CA ALA A 2 -6.54 -7.15 -15.69
C ALA A 2 -6.14 -5.68 -15.96
N MET A 3 -6.89 -4.97 -16.81
CA MET A 3 -6.62 -3.57 -17.16
C MET A 3 -6.68 -2.63 -15.94
N VAL A 4 -7.56 -2.92 -14.98
CA VAL A 4 -7.69 -2.15 -13.73
C VAL A 4 -6.37 -2.07 -12.96
N THR A 5 -5.58 -3.13 -12.96
CA THR A 5 -4.26 -3.18 -12.31
C THR A 5 -3.34 -2.11 -12.85
N LEU A 6 -3.30 -1.96 -14.18
CA LEU A 6 -2.46 -0.97 -14.85
C LEU A 6 -2.96 0.45 -14.57
N ILE A 7 -4.28 0.67 -14.58
CA ILE A 7 -4.86 2.00 -14.31
C ILE A 7 -4.60 2.42 -12.87
N LEU A 8 -4.82 1.54 -11.89
CA LEU A 8 -4.58 1.84 -10.47
C LEU A 8 -3.10 2.07 -10.16
N ALA A 9 -2.20 1.41 -10.89
CA ALA A 9 -0.75 1.56 -10.79
C ALA A 9 -0.17 2.67 -11.67
N ASP A 10 -1.01 3.44 -12.37
CA ASP A 10 -0.58 4.57 -13.17
C ASP A 10 -0.42 5.82 -12.28
N ALA A 11 0.74 6.48 -12.37
CA ALA A 11 1.03 7.72 -11.64
C ALA A 11 0.02 8.84 -11.90
N ARG A 12 -0.70 8.79 -13.04
CA ARG A 12 -1.72 9.75 -13.43
C ARG A 12 -3.09 9.45 -12.81
N PHE A 13 -3.32 8.25 -12.29
CA PHE A 13 -4.57 7.93 -11.63
C PHE A 13 -4.66 8.66 -10.28
N PRO A 14 -5.72 9.46 -10.04
CA PRO A 14 -5.80 10.33 -8.86
C PRO A 14 -6.20 9.58 -7.58
N GLY A 15 -5.75 8.34 -7.41
CA GLY A 15 -5.98 7.49 -6.24
C GLY A 15 -5.00 7.72 -5.09
N GLY A 16 -3.90 8.44 -5.33
CA GLY A 16 -2.92 8.81 -4.30
C GLY A 16 -1.86 7.75 -3.99
N GLY A 17 -1.89 6.58 -4.64
CA GLY A 17 -0.91 5.51 -4.42
C GLY A 17 0.54 5.90 -4.71
N HIS A 18 0.77 6.79 -5.68
CA HIS A 18 2.12 7.25 -6.06
C HIS A 18 2.62 8.48 -5.27
N VAL A 19 1.76 9.09 -4.45
CA VAL A 19 2.08 10.35 -3.75
C VAL A 19 2.71 10.09 -2.38
N HIS A 20 2.55 8.88 -1.84
CA HIS A 20 3.06 8.54 -0.52
C HIS A 20 4.55 8.12 -0.58
N SER A 21 5.39 8.78 0.23
CA SER A 21 6.83 8.49 0.31
C SER A 21 7.15 7.11 0.91
N GLY A 22 6.19 6.51 1.63
CA GLY A 22 6.32 5.16 2.16
C GLY A 22 7.49 4.96 3.11
N GLY A 23 7.92 6.03 3.79
CA GLY A 23 9.03 6.05 4.74
C GLY A 23 10.37 6.51 4.16
N VAL A 24 10.51 6.64 2.83
CA VAL A 24 11.80 7.02 2.21
C VAL A 24 12.23 8.44 2.57
N GLU A 25 11.26 9.32 2.83
CA GLU A 25 11.52 10.71 3.20
C GLU A 25 12.22 10.83 4.54
N GLU A 26 11.69 10.19 5.58
CA GLU A 26 12.35 10.16 6.89
C GLU A 26 13.66 9.36 6.83
N ALA A 27 13.73 8.30 6.02
CA ALA A 27 14.96 7.55 5.81
C ALA A 27 16.07 8.42 5.18
N ALA A 28 15.73 9.22 4.16
CA ALA A 28 16.63 10.19 3.54
C ALA A 28 17.04 11.27 4.53
N ALA A 29 16.10 11.84 5.28
CA ALA A 29 16.37 12.88 6.28
C ALA A 29 17.30 12.40 7.43
N ARG A 30 17.40 11.09 7.64
CA ARG A 30 18.31 10.46 8.61
C ARG A 30 19.63 9.97 8.00
N GLY A 31 19.84 10.17 6.69
CA GLY A 31 21.01 9.65 5.99
C GLY A 31 21.03 8.13 5.83
N LEU A 32 19.89 7.44 5.96
CA LEU A 32 19.77 6.00 5.76
C LEU A 32 19.60 5.63 4.28
N VAL A 33 19.10 6.56 3.47
CA VAL A 33 19.02 6.45 2.02
C VAL A 33 19.67 7.69 1.44
N THR A 34 20.86 7.52 0.85
CA THR A 34 21.64 8.63 0.31
C THR A 34 21.85 8.55 -1.19
N GLY A 35 21.65 7.38 -1.78
CA GLY A 35 21.82 7.15 -3.21
C GLY A 35 21.06 5.92 -3.72
N GLU A 36 21.27 5.60 -4.99
CA GLU A 36 20.58 4.52 -5.69
C GLU A 36 20.82 3.13 -5.09
N ALA A 37 22.04 2.87 -4.60
CA ALA A 37 22.38 1.61 -3.95
C ALA A 37 21.55 1.40 -2.66
N ASP A 38 21.46 2.43 -1.81
CA ASP A 38 20.65 2.39 -0.59
C ASP A 38 19.15 2.28 -0.92
N LEU A 39 18.71 3.01 -1.95
CA LEU A 39 17.33 2.97 -2.41
C LEU A 39 16.94 1.55 -2.83
N ALA A 40 17.78 0.85 -3.59
CA ALA A 40 17.50 -0.53 -3.98
C ALA A 40 17.33 -1.47 -2.77
N GLY A 41 18.18 -1.32 -1.75
CA GLY A 41 18.06 -2.04 -0.48
C GLY A 41 16.76 -1.70 0.27
N PHE A 42 16.44 -0.40 0.37
CA PHE A 42 15.23 0.09 1.01
C PHE A 42 13.96 -0.44 0.32
N LEU A 43 13.88 -0.36 -1.00
CA LEU A 43 12.73 -0.84 -1.78
C LEU A 43 12.54 -2.35 -1.64
N ARG A 44 13.61 -3.14 -1.68
CA ARG A 44 13.55 -4.58 -1.45
C ARG A 44 13.01 -4.92 -0.05
N GLY A 45 13.57 -4.29 0.98
CA GLY A 45 13.13 -4.51 2.37
C GLY A 45 11.67 -4.09 2.58
N ARG A 46 11.28 -2.97 1.98
CA ARG A 46 9.90 -2.50 2.00
C ARG A 46 8.93 -3.45 1.28
N LEU A 47 9.30 -3.96 0.10
CA LEU A 47 8.49 -4.91 -0.66
C LEU A 47 8.22 -6.20 0.13
N ARG A 48 9.26 -6.75 0.77
CA ARG A 48 9.16 -8.01 1.56
C ARG A 48 8.46 -7.87 2.91
N THR A 49 8.16 -6.64 3.33
CA THR A 49 7.51 -6.39 4.62
C THR A 49 6.17 -5.71 4.43
N ALA A 50 6.11 -4.38 4.49
CA ALA A 50 4.88 -3.62 4.33
C ALA A 50 4.23 -3.81 2.94
N GLY A 51 5.03 -4.03 1.89
CA GLY A 51 4.54 -4.36 0.55
C GLY A 51 3.84 -5.71 0.49
N GLU A 52 4.42 -6.74 1.10
CA GLU A 52 3.86 -8.09 1.17
C GLU A 52 2.57 -8.11 2.00
N LEU A 53 2.56 -7.45 3.17
CA LEU A 53 1.36 -7.27 3.97
C LEU A 53 0.24 -6.60 3.15
N GLY A 54 0.57 -5.51 2.45
CA GLY A 54 -0.39 -4.84 1.57
C GLY A 54 -0.89 -5.75 0.44
N ALA A 55 -0.01 -6.53 -0.18
CA ALA A 55 -0.38 -7.47 -1.24
C ALA A 55 -1.32 -8.58 -0.74
N VAL A 56 -1.03 -9.17 0.43
CA VAL A 56 -1.87 -10.20 1.08
C VAL A 56 -3.28 -9.68 1.31
N PHE A 57 -3.42 -8.50 1.92
CA PHE A 57 -4.73 -7.94 2.23
C PHE A 57 -5.49 -7.46 0.99
N ALA A 58 -4.78 -6.97 -0.04
CA ALA A 58 -5.39 -6.64 -1.32
C ALA A 58 -5.92 -7.90 -2.03
N ALA A 59 -5.16 -8.99 -2.02
CA ALA A 59 -5.56 -10.27 -2.59
C ALA A 59 -6.78 -10.85 -1.84
N ALA A 60 -6.74 -10.86 -0.51
CA ALA A 60 -7.83 -11.33 0.34
C ALA A 60 -9.10 -10.49 0.13
N SER A 61 -8.98 -9.16 0.03
CA SER A 61 -10.12 -8.29 -0.27
C SER A 61 -10.74 -8.59 -1.64
N ALA A 62 -9.92 -8.80 -2.68
CA ALA A 62 -10.43 -9.17 -4.00
C ALA A 62 -11.11 -10.56 -3.99
N HIS A 63 -10.56 -11.53 -3.25
CA HIS A 63 -11.18 -12.84 -3.08
C HIS A 63 -12.52 -12.73 -2.34
N ALA A 64 -12.56 -11.99 -1.23
CA ALA A 64 -13.74 -11.74 -0.42
C ALA A 64 -14.86 -11.09 -1.25
N ALA A 65 -14.52 -10.10 -2.07
CA ALA A 65 -15.46 -9.46 -3.01
C ALA A 65 -16.08 -10.47 -3.98
N ALA A 66 -15.26 -11.33 -4.60
CA ALA A 66 -15.73 -12.35 -5.53
C ALA A 66 -16.62 -13.41 -4.82
N ALA A 67 -16.35 -13.69 -3.55
CA ALA A 67 -17.13 -14.60 -2.71
C ALA A 67 -18.41 -13.97 -2.11
N GLY A 68 -18.71 -12.70 -2.39
CA GLY A 68 -19.90 -12.02 -1.86
C GLY A 68 -19.77 -11.66 -0.37
N ALA A 69 -18.62 -11.13 0.03
CA ALA A 69 -18.32 -10.78 1.41
C ALA A 69 -19.43 -9.98 2.12
N THR A 70 -19.73 -10.41 3.35
CA THR A 70 -20.68 -9.75 4.23
C THR A 70 -20.05 -8.52 4.90
N ALA A 71 -20.88 -7.65 5.48
CA ALA A 71 -20.40 -6.52 6.27
C ALA A 71 -19.50 -6.95 7.45
N GLY A 72 -19.76 -8.13 8.06
CA GLY A 72 -18.92 -8.68 9.11
C GLY A 72 -17.53 -9.06 8.61
N HIS A 73 -17.45 -9.67 7.41
CA HIS A 73 -16.17 -10.03 6.80
C HIS A 73 -15.34 -8.79 6.45
N TRP A 74 -15.96 -7.74 5.90
CA TRP A 74 -15.26 -6.49 5.61
C TRP A 74 -14.67 -5.82 6.85
N ARG A 75 -15.42 -5.80 7.96
CA ARG A 75 -14.93 -5.25 9.24
C ARG A 75 -13.76 -6.05 9.76
N LEU A 76 -13.89 -7.37 9.82
CA LEU A 76 -12.83 -8.24 10.31
C LEU A 76 -11.56 -8.09 9.46
N LEU A 77 -11.67 -8.04 8.13
CA LEU A 77 -10.51 -7.85 7.26
C LEU A 77 -9.80 -6.49 7.49
N ASP A 78 -10.55 -5.42 7.71
CA ASP A 78 -9.95 -4.10 8.01
C ASP A 78 -9.33 -4.05 9.42
N GLU A 79 -9.98 -4.64 10.42
CA GLU A 79 -9.49 -4.75 11.80
C GLU A 79 -8.21 -5.57 11.90
N GLU A 80 -8.14 -6.68 11.16
CA GLU A 80 -6.94 -7.53 11.07
C GLU A 80 -5.75 -6.80 10.42
N LEU A 81 -6.00 -5.91 9.44
CA LEU A 81 -4.96 -5.06 8.88
C LEU A 81 -4.54 -3.93 9.85
N ASP A 82 -5.50 -3.36 10.57
CA ASP A 82 -5.26 -2.33 11.59
C ASP A 82 -4.33 -2.88 12.69
N ALA A 83 -4.63 -4.09 13.19
CA ALA A 83 -3.83 -4.79 14.20
C ALA A 83 -2.41 -5.13 13.71
N ARG A 84 -2.25 -5.48 12.44
CA ARG A 84 -0.94 -5.74 11.79
C ARG A 84 -0.22 -4.45 11.34
N THR A 85 -0.78 -3.28 11.63
CA THR A 85 -0.16 -1.97 11.38
C THR A 85 0.01 -1.22 12.70
N PRO A 86 1.03 -1.55 13.53
CA PRO A 86 1.14 -1.02 14.89
C PRO A 86 1.27 0.51 14.96
N SER A 87 1.98 1.13 14.01
CA SER A 87 2.14 2.57 13.94
C SER A 87 0.82 3.28 13.64
N ALA A 88 0.44 4.23 14.51
CA ALA A 88 -0.72 5.08 14.30
C ALA A 88 -0.53 5.98 13.06
N ALA A 89 0.68 6.47 12.83
CA ALA A 89 1.03 7.23 11.63
C ALA A 89 0.86 6.40 10.34
N GLN A 90 1.30 5.13 10.32
CA GLN A 90 1.08 4.22 9.19
C GLN A 90 -0.41 3.94 8.97
N ARG A 91 -1.18 3.69 10.04
CA ARG A 91 -2.64 3.51 9.93
C ARG A 91 -3.31 4.73 9.31
N ALA A 92 -2.97 5.93 9.80
CA ALA A 92 -3.51 7.18 9.28
C ALA A 92 -3.16 7.38 7.79
N ALA A 93 -1.90 7.13 7.41
CA ALA A 93 -1.44 7.20 6.02
C ALA A 93 -2.15 6.19 5.11
N SER A 94 -2.33 4.94 5.57
CA SER A 94 -3.04 3.90 4.83
C SER A 94 -4.51 4.26 4.61
N ARG A 95 -5.22 4.77 5.64
CA ARG A 95 -6.62 5.22 5.51
C ARG A 95 -6.75 6.49 4.65
N ALA A 96 -5.75 7.38 4.66
CA ALA A 96 -5.72 8.56 3.80
C ALA A 96 -5.57 8.18 2.31
N GLN A 97 -4.69 7.21 2.01
CA GLN A 97 -4.56 6.63 0.67
C GLN A 97 -5.86 5.92 0.25
N GLY A 98 -6.46 5.13 1.15
CA GLY A 98 -7.75 4.48 0.91
C GLY A 98 -8.85 5.47 0.51
N ARG A 99 -8.96 6.61 1.21
CA ARG A 99 -9.88 7.70 0.84
C ARG A 99 -9.60 8.26 -0.56
N GLY A 100 -8.33 8.45 -0.92
CA GLY A 100 -7.94 8.89 -2.26
C GLY A 100 -8.40 7.91 -3.34
N ALA A 101 -8.08 6.63 -3.15
CA ALA A 101 -8.46 5.55 -4.04
C ALA A 101 -9.99 5.41 -4.17
N VAL A 102 -10.74 5.52 -3.09
CA VAL A 102 -12.21 5.51 -3.10
C VAL A 102 -12.79 6.64 -3.97
N ARG A 103 -12.27 7.87 -3.84
CA ARG A 103 -12.79 9.02 -4.60
C ARG A 103 -12.63 8.83 -6.11
N ALA A 104 -11.46 8.39 -6.55
CA ALA A 104 -11.19 8.15 -7.97
C ALA A 104 -11.90 6.87 -8.45
N GLY A 105 -11.81 5.80 -7.67
CA GLY A 105 -12.34 4.48 -7.98
C GLY A 105 -13.87 4.45 -8.07
N ARG A 106 -14.60 5.11 -7.16
CA ARG A 106 -16.07 5.25 -7.25
C ARG A 106 -16.53 5.83 -8.58
N ARG A 107 -15.76 6.76 -9.15
CA ARG A 107 -16.10 7.40 -10.42
C ARG A 107 -15.74 6.53 -11.63
N ALA A 108 -14.59 5.87 -11.58
CA ALA A 108 -14.07 5.05 -12.66
C ALA A 108 -14.77 3.68 -12.76
N TRP A 109 -15.06 3.05 -11.62
CA TRP A 109 -15.69 1.74 -11.51
C TRP A 109 -16.78 1.72 -10.44
N PRO A 110 -17.97 2.28 -10.73
CA PRO A 110 -19.12 2.14 -9.84
C PRO A 110 -19.43 0.64 -9.61
N SER A 111 -19.37 0.19 -8.36
CA SER A 111 -19.61 -1.22 -8.01
C SER A 111 -20.29 -1.38 -6.66
N ALA A 112 -21.20 -2.35 -6.58
CA ALA A 112 -21.87 -2.69 -5.31
C ALA A 112 -20.89 -3.24 -4.27
N VAL A 113 -19.79 -3.87 -4.71
CA VAL A 113 -18.69 -4.33 -3.85
C VAL A 113 -18.10 -3.17 -3.06
N LEU A 114 -17.72 -2.08 -3.74
CA LEU A 114 -17.13 -0.91 -3.10
C LEU A 114 -18.11 -0.22 -2.15
N GLU A 115 -19.38 -0.12 -2.53
CA GLU A 115 -20.41 0.44 -1.65
C GLU A 115 -20.67 -0.43 -0.42
N GLY A 116 -20.67 -1.76 -0.57
CA GLY A 116 -20.79 -2.71 0.54
C GLY A 116 -19.62 -2.61 1.52
N LEU A 117 -18.39 -2.49 1.02
CA LEU A 117 -17.21 -2.21 1.84
C LEU A 117 -17.37 -0.90 2.61
N LEU A 118 -17.77 0.19 1.94
CA LEU A 118 -17.86 1.51 2.56
C LEU A 118 -19.02 1.65 3.55
N ALA A 119 -20.09 0.87 3.38
CA ALA A 119 -21.15 0.75 4.36
C ALA A 119 -20.70 0.00 5.62
N ALA A 120 -19.84 -1.00 5.47
CA ALA A 120 -19.30 -1.78 6.60
C ALA A 120 -18.18 -1.06 7.34
N VAL A 121 -17.29 -0.39 6.58
CA VAL A 121 -16.07 0.27 7.03
C VAL A 121 -15.96 1.64 6.35
N PRO A 122 -16.31 2.75 7.01
CA PRO A 122 -16.36 4.07 6.36
C PRO A 122 -14.99 4.64 5.94
N ARG A 123 -13.90 4.20 6.55
CA ARG A 123 -12.53 4.68 6.28
C ARG A 123 -11.54 3.52 6.08
N PRO A 124 -11.78 2.62 5.12
CA PRO A 124 -11.02 1.38 5.00
C PRO A 124 -9.56 1.65 4.66
N HIS A 125 -8.69 0.72 5.05
CA HIS A 125 -7.28 0.72 4.68
C HIS A 125 -7.09 0.59 3.16
N HIS A 126 -6.01 1.20 2.65
CA HIS A 126 -5.74 1.24 1.21
C HIS A 126 -5.68 -0.15 0.53
N PRO A 127 -4.99 -1.17 1.07
CA PRO A 127 -5.01 -2.51 0.50
C PRO A 127 -6.42 -3.11 0.34
N VAL A 128 -7.29 -2.92 1.34
CA VAL A 128 -8.67 -3.44 1.30
C VAL A 128 -9.46 -2.74 0.19
N VAL A 129 -9.29 -1.42 0.03
CA VAL A 129 -9.89 -0.66 -1.09
C VAL A 129 -9.38 -1.16 -2.44
N LEU A 130 -8.07 -1.37 -2.59
CA LEU A 130 -7.48 -1.84 -3.85
C LEU A 130 -8.08 -3.18 -4.27
N GLY A 131 -8.18 -4.15 -3.36
CA GLY A 131 -8.80 -5.44 -3.66
C GLY A 131 -10.26 -5.33 -4.10
N ALA A 132 -11.05 -4.51 -3.40
CA ALA A 132 -12.44 -4.27 -3.73
C ALA A 132 -12.61 -3.57 -5.09
N LEU A 133 -11.76 -2.60 -5.42
CA LEU A 133 -11.75 -1.92 -6.72
C LEU A 133 -11.36 -2.87 -7.86
N VAL A 134 -10.30 -3.66 -7.66
CA VAL A 134 -9.85 -4.65 -8.65
C VAL A 134 -10.95 -5.66 -8.94
N ALA A 135 -11.56 -6.24 -7.91
CA ALA A 135 -12.66 -7.17 -8.07
C ALA A 135 -13.90 -6.52 -8.72
N GLY A 136 -14.27 -5.31 -8.29
CA GLY A 136 -15.38 -4.54 -8.87
C GLY A 136 -15.18 -4.18 -10.35
N ALA A 137 -13.93 -4.18 -10.82
CA ALA A 137 -13.57 -3.96 -12.22
C ALA A 137 -13.22 -5.26 -12.99
N GLY A 138 -13.51 -6.44 -12.42
CA GLY A 138 -13.34 -7.74 -13.08
C GLY A 138 -11.94 -8.37 -12.97
N GLY A 139 -11.06 -7.83 -12.13
CA GLY A 139 -9.78 -8.46 -11.79
C GLY A 139 -9.88 -9.45 -10.62
N GLY A 140 -8.78 -10.15 -10.34
CA GLY A 140 -8.72 -11.17 -9.27
C GLY A 140 -7.70 -10.89 -8.16
N PRO A 141 -7.51 -11.85 -7.24
CA PRO A 141 -6.55 -11.71 -6.13
C PRO A 141 -5.11 -11.42 -6.57
N SER A 142 -4.64 -12.07 -7.63
CA SER A 142 -3.28 -11.84 -8.16
C SER A 142 -3.10 -10.43 -8.72
N ASP A 143 -4.14 -9.87 -9.35
CA ASP A 143 -4.14 -8.50 -9.87
C ASP A 143 -4.05 -7.47 -8.74
N ALA A 144 -4.83 -7.69 -7.66
CA ALA A 144 -4.83 -6.83 -6.49
C ALA A 144 -3.50 -6.89 -5.73
N ALA A 145 -2.94 -8.09 -5.56
CA ALA A 145 -1.62 -8.28 -4.97
C ALA A 145 -0.53 -7.55 -5.77
N LEU A 146 -0.56 -7.68 -7.09
CA LEU A 146 0.42 -7.06 -7.98
C LEU A 146 0.34 -5.53 -7.91
N CYS A 147 -0.88 -4.97 -7.94
CA CYS A 147 -1.10 -3.54 -7.79
C CYS A 147 -0.53 -3.01 -6.47
N ALA A 148 -0.90 -3.64 -5.35
CA ALA A 148 -0.44 -3.22 -4.02
C ALA A 148 1.09 -3.35 -3.86
N GLY A 149 1.67 -4.47 -4.31
CA GLY A 149 3.12 -4.69 -4.26
C GLY A 149 3.91 -3.72 -5.13
N TYR A 150 3.42 -3.40 -6.33
CA TYR A 150 4.06 -2.41 -7.20
C TYR A 150 3.96 -0.98 -6.64
N LEU A 151 2.81 -0.58 -6.11
CA LEU A 151 2.62 0.74 -5.47
C LEU A 151 3.52 0.89 -4.23
N ALA A 152 3.78 -0.20 -3.51
CA ALA A 152 4.65 -0.22 -2.35
C ALA A 152 6.12 0.13 -2.66
N VAL A 153 6.56 0.06 -3.92
CA VAL A 153 7.93 0.39 -4.34
C VAL A 153 8.01 1.55 -5.32
N SER A 154 7.04 1.70 -6.22
CA SER A 154 7.05 2.77 -7.23
C SER A 154 6.82 4.16 -6.62
N GLY A 155 5.95 4.29 -5.62
CA GLY A 155 5.75 5.54 -4.88
C GLY A 155 7.02 6.02 -4.17
N PRO A 156 7.64 5.19 -3.30
CA PRO A 156 8.91 5.52 -2.65
C PRO A 156 10.06 5.80 -3.62
N ALA A 157 10.19 5.05 -4.72
CA ALA A 157 11.22 5.32 -5.74
C ALA A 157 11.03 6.72 -6.37
N SER A 158 9.80 7.07 -6.74
CA SER A 158 9.47 8.40 -7.28
C SER A 158 9.67 9.52 -6.26
N ALA A 159 9.39 9.26 -4.98
CA ALA A 159 9.69 10.20 -3.90
C ALA A 159 11.20 10.42 -3.74
N ALA A 160 12.01 9.35 -3.76
CA ALA A 160 13.46 9.44 -3.62
C ALA A 160 14.10 10.31 -4.72
N VAL A 161 13.66 10.17 -5.97
CA VAL A 161 14.13 11.04 -7.08
C VAL A 161 13.90 12.52 -6.77
N ARG A 162 12.71 12.87 -6.27
CA ARG A 162 12.34 14.26 -5.95
C ARG A 162 13.06 14.80 -4.71
N LEU A 163 13.30 13.95 -3.72
CA LEU A 163 13.88 14.34 -2.42
C LEU A 163 15.41 14.44 -2.47
N LEU A 164 16.06 13.53 -3.21
CA LEU A 164 17.52 13.38 -3.23
C LEU A 164 18.16 13.78 -4.56
N GLY A 165 17.35 14.08 -5.60
CA GLY A 165 17.87 14.39 -6.92
C GLY A 165 18.53 13.19 -7.62
N LEU A 166 18.09 11.96 -7.30
CA LEU A 166 18.62 10.74 -7.93
C LEU A 166 18.28 10.69 -9.43
N ASP A 167 19.06 9.92 -10.20
CA ASP A 167 18.75 9.67 -11.60
C ASP A 167 17.42 8.91 -11.72
N PRO A 168 16.40 9.46 -12.41
CA PRO A 168 15.15 8.75 -12.63
C PRO A 168 15.33 7.42 -13.38
N PHE A 169 16.36 7.27 -14.23
CA PHE A 169 16.62 5.98 -14.89
C PHE A 169 17.13 4.94 -13.88
N GLY A 170 18.09 5.30 -13.03
CA GLY A 170 18.59 4.45 -11.94
C GLY A 170 17.48 4.02 -10.96
N ALA A 171 16.63 4.96 -10.53
CA ALA A 171 15.51 4.66 -9.63
C ALA A 171 14.50 3.68 -10.26
N ASN A 172 14.18 3.84 -11.54
CA ASN A 172 13.28 2.92 -12.25
C ASN A 172 13.95 1.56 -12.50
N ALA A 173 15.25 1.52 -12.79
CA ALA A 173 16.00 0.28 -12.90
C ALA A 173 15.98 -0.51 -11.57
N ALA A 174 16.09 0.18 -10.43
CA ALA A 174 15.98 -0.44 -9.11
C ALA A 174 14.59 -1.06 -8.87
N VAL A 175 13.51 -0.39 -9.30
CA VAL A 175 12.15 -0.96 -9.23
C VAL A 175 12.02 -2.17 -10.17
N ALA A 176 12.50 -2.07 -11.41
CA ALA A 176 12.44 -3.16 -12.39
C ALA A 176 13.23 -4.39 -11.92
N ALA A 177 14.34 -4.20 -11.22
CA ALA A 177 15.16 -5.27 -10.66
C ALA A 177 14.44 -6.09 -9.56
N LEU A 178 13.30 -5.61 -9.02
CA LEU A 178 12.50 -6.31 -8.02
C LEU A 178 11.44 -7.25 -8.64
N ASP A 179 11.45 -7.46 -9.96
CA ASP A 179 10.45 -8.30 -10.66
C ASP A 179 10.30 -9.69 -10.04
N ALA A 180 11.42 -10.38 -9.75
CA ALA A 180 11.38 -11.71 -9.15
C ALA A 180 10.80 -11.68 -7.72
N GLU A 181 11.22 -10.71 -6.90
CA GLU A 181 10.72 -10.52 -5.54
C GLU A 181 9.23 -10.16 -5.52
N LEU A 182 8.78 -9.29 -6.43
CA LEU A 182 7.38 -8.90 -6.57
C LEU A 182 6.53 -10.10 -6.98
N ARG A 183 6.98 -10.92 -7.94
CA ARG A 183 6.29 -12.17 -8.31
C ARG A 183 6.17 -13.14 -7.13
N ALA A 184 7.21 -13.26 -6.31
CA ALA A 184 7.17 -14.10 -5.12
C ALA A 184 6.16 -13.58 -4.06
N VAL A 185 6.12 -12.27 -3.85
CA VAL A 185 5.11 -11.61 -2.99
C VAL A 185 3.70 -11.85 -3.54
N VAL A 186 3.48 -11.68 -4.85
CA VAL A 186 2.18 -11.91 -5.49
C VAL A 186 1.74 -13.36 -5.37
N ALA A 187 2.64 -14.32 -5.57
CA ALA A 187 2.34 -15.74 -5.40
C ALA A 187 1.91 -16.07 -3.96
N THR A 188 2.64 -15.55 -2.98
CA THR A 188 2.33 -15.73 -1.54
C THR A 188 0.97 -15.13 -1.19
N ALA A 189 0.73 -13.89 -1.60
CA ALA A 189 -0.54 -13.20 -1.38
C ALA A 189 -1.72 -13.91 -2.04
N THR A 190 -1.55 -14.39 -3.27
CA THR A 190 -2.59 -15.11 -4.01
C THR A 190 -2.93 -16.44 -3.35
N ALA A 191 -1.91 -17.18 -2.89
CA ALA A 191 -2.11 -18.46 -2.18
C ALA A 191 -2.83 -18.28 -0.84
N ALA A 192 -2.59 -17.16 -0.14
CA ALA A 192 -3.22 -16.85 1.14
C ALA A 192 -4.62 -16.21 1.01
N ALA A 193 -5.05 -15.79 -0.20
CA ALA A 193 -6.21 -14.93 -0.38
C ALA A 193 -7.55 -15.52 0.12
N ALA A 194 -7.66 -16.85 0.18
CA ALA A 194 -8.85 -17.55 0.63
C ALA A 194 -8.83 -17.95 2.12
N LEU A 195 -7.74 -17.64 2.83
CA LEU A 195 -7.66 -17.87 4.28
C LEU A 195 -8.63 -16.96 5.03
N ALA A 196 -9.01 -17.35 6.24
CA ALA A 196 -9.74 -16.46 7.12
C ALA A 196 -8.87 -15.21 7.42
N PRO A 197 -9.46 -14.01 7.59
CA PRO A 197 -8.69 -12.80 7.85
C PRO A 197 -7.70 -12.91 9.01
N ALA A 198 -8.05 -13.64 10.07
CA ALA A 198 -7.19 -13.89 11.22
C ALA A 198 -5.95 -14.74 10.90
N ASP A 199 -6.04 -15.61 9.89
CA ASP A 199 -4.97 -16.52 9.46
C ASP A 199 -4.09 -15.91 8.37
N LEU A 200 -4.38 -14.68 7.91
CA LEU A 200 -3.57 -14.02 6.89
C LEU A 200 -2.14 -13.75 7.41
N PRO A 201 -1.11 -14.01 6.58
CA PRO A 201 0.28 -13.75 6.92
C PRO A 201 0.53 -12.30 7.37
N ALA A 202 1.40 -12.15 8.39
CA ALA A 202 1.72 -10.87 9.01
C ALA A 202 3.23 -10.58 8.92
N GLN A 203 3.70 -10.11 7.77
CA GLN A 203 5.04 -9.51 7.72
C GLN A 203 5.02 -8.18 8.47
N SER A 204 6.07 -7.90 9.24
CA SER A 204 6.19 -6.65 10.00
C SER A 204 7.46 -5.89 9.61
N SER A 205 7.44 -4.57 9.81
CA SER A 205 8.61 -3.72 9.63
C SER A 205 8.68 -2.66 10.71
N PRO A 206 9.22 -3.02 11.90
CA PRO A 206 9.41 -2.06 12.98
C PRO A 206 10.18 -0.80 12.53
N GLY A 207 11.11 -0.94 11.58
CA GLY A 207 11.82 0.18 10.99
C GLY A 207 10.90 1.17 10.26
N LEU A 208 9.98 0.69 9.42
CA LEU A 208 9.01 1.55 8.72
C LEU A 208 7.96 2.13 9.66
N ASP A 209 7.61 1.42 10.74
CA ASP A 209 6.75 1.95 11.80
C ASP A 209 7.43 3.14 12.50
N LEU A 210 8.70 2.98 12.92
CA LEU A 210 9.47 4.04 13.57
C LEU A 210 9.70 5.24 12.65
N LEU A 211 9.97 5.02 11.37
CA LEU A 211 10.13 6.09 10.38
C LEU A 211 8.82 6.88 10.20
N ALA A 212 7.67 6.21 10.15
CA ALA A 212 6.40 6.91 10.01
C ALA A 212 6.04 7.75 11.25
N GLU A 213 6.25 7.19 12.45
CA GLU A 213 6.03 7.95 13.70
C GLU A 213 6.97 9.15 13.81
N ALA A 214 8.24 8.99 13.39
CA ALA A 214 9.19 10.11 13.38
C ALA A 214 8.81 11.19 12.36
N HIS A 215 8.40 10.80 11.16
CA HIS A 215 7.92 11.71 10.12
C HIS A 215 6.69 12.52 10.59
N ASP A 216 5.70 11.84 11.19
CA ASP A 216 4.49 12.50 11.70
C ASP A 216 4.81 13.47 12.85
N ARG A 217 5.71 13.11 13.78
CA ARG A 217 6.20 14.04 14.81
C ARG A 217 6.88 15.26 14.19
N ARG A 218 7.82 15.05 13.27
CA ARG A 218 8.56 16.13 12.59
C ARG A 218 7.62 17.13 11.93
N HIS A 219 6.64 16.66 11.14
CA HIS A 219 5.67 17.55 10.51
C HIS A 219 4.73 18.26 11.47
N ARG A 220 4.41 17.66 12.63
CA ARG A 220 3.64 18.34 13.68
C ARG A 220 4.48 19.39 14.43
N GLU A 221 5.78 19.16 14.54
CA GLU A 221 6.74 19.98 15.27
C GLU A 221 7.33 21.11 14.43
N GLU A 222 7.38 20.99 13.09
CA GLU A 222 7.85 22.04 12.16
C GLU A 222 7.01 23.34 12.22
N VAL A 223 5.92 23.37 12.99
CA VAL A 223 5.13 24.58 13.29
C VAL A 223 5.20 24.99 14.78
N ARG A 224 6.15 24.49 15.58
CA ARG A 224 6.26 24.84 17.01
C ARG A 224 7.61 25.49 17.36
N LEU A 225 7.58 26.82 17.54
CA LEU A 225 8.67 27.63 18.11
C LEU A 225 8.65 27.60 19.67
N PHE A 226 8.60 26.41 20.31
CA PHE A 226 8.38 26.14 21.77
C PHE A 226 6.90 26.24 22.25
N ALA A 227 6.42 25.63 23.35
CA ALA A 227 6.67 24.33 23.99
C ALA A 227 5.39 23.88 24.73
N SER A 228 4.96 22.63 24.53
CA SER A 228 4.32 21.70 25.48
C SER A 228 3.81 20.47 24.73
#